data_AF-A0A0B1RVD7-F1
#
_entry.id   AF-A0A0B1RVD7-F1
#
_cell.length_a   1.000
_cell.length_b   1.000
_cell.length_c   1.000
_cell.angle_alpha   90.00
_cell.angle_beta   90.00
_cell.angle_gamma   90.00
#
_symmetry.space_group_name_H-M   'P 1'
#
loop_
_entity.id
_entity.type
_entity.pdbx_description
1 polymer ?
#
loop_
_entity_poly.entity_id
_entity_poly.type
_entity_poly.pdbx_seq_one_letter_code
_entity_poly.pdbx_strand_id
1 'polypeptide(L)'
;MLRPHWATQVYGTAFPSASNIVFSNGYLDPWSGGGWSLKPKTEGSLVSIILKEGAHHYDLRGAHPDDTDEVKEVRRLEKIHIKKWIQKAKTLRS
;
A
#
# COMPACT_ATOMS: atom_id res chain seq x y z
N MET A 1 -22.60 -14.24 -18.46
CA MET A 1 -21.98 -13.18 -19.30
C MET A 1 -20.84 -12.56 -18.53
N LEU A 2 -19.70 -12.35 -19.18
CA LEU A 2 -18.57 -11.62 -18.60
C LEU A 2 -18.90 -10.12 -18.52
N ARG A 3 -18.49 -9.45 -17.43
CA ARG A 3 -18.60 -7.99 -17.26
C ARG A 3 -17.19 -7.38 -17.13
N PRO A 4 -16.43 -7.26 -18.23
CA PRO A 4 -15.00 -6.89 -18.18
C PRO A 4 -14.76 -5.50 -17.58
N HIS A 5 -15.70 -4.57 -17.70
CA HIS A 5 -15.57 -3.20 -17.19
C HIS A 5 -16.19 -2.99 -15.80
N TRP A 6 -16.77 -4.03 -15.20
CA TRP A 6 -17.47 -3.89 -13.91
C TRP A 6 -16.55 -3.33 -12.83
N ALA A 7 -15.31 -3.82 -12.74
CA ALA A 7 -14.36 -3.37 -11.73
C ALA A 7 -14.00 -1.89 -11.91
N THR A 8 -13.70 -1.44 -13.12
CA THR A 8 -13.33 -0.04 -13.37
C THR A 8 -14.52 0.91 -13.22
N GLN A 9 -15.74 0.45 -13.49
CA GLN A 9 -16.96 1.24 -13.27
C GLN A 9 -17.29 1.40 -11.79
N VAL A 10 -17.09 0.35 -10.98
CA VAL A 10 -17.46 0.35 -9.56
C VAL A 10 -16.36 0.96 -8.68
N TYR A 11 -15.10 0.66 -8.96
CA TYR A 11 -13.98 1.08 -8.10
C TYR A 11 -13.16 2.23 -8.69
N GLY A 12 -13.32 2.53 -9.97
CA GLY A 12 -12.52 3.53 -10.67
C GLY A 12 -11.10 3.06 -10.99
N THR A 13 -10.38 3.89 -11.73
CA THR A 13 -8.94 3.74 -12.04
C THR A 13 -8.08 4.87 -11.47
N ALA A 14 -8.73 5.87 -10.87
CA ALA A 14 -8.14 6.97 -10.14
C ALA A 14 -8.89 7.14 -8.81
N PHE A 15 -8.20 7.68 -7.80
CA PHE A 15 -8.70 7.67 -6.42
C PHE A 15 -8.72 9.07 -5.75
N PRO A 16 -9.29 10.11 -6.39
CA PRO A 16 -9.21 11.49 -5.90
C PRO A 16 -9.94 11.73 -4.56
N SER A 17 -10.96 10.92 -4.25
CA SER A 17 -11.72 10.98 -3.00
C SER A 17 -11.25 9.98 -1.95
N ALA A 18 -10.31 9.09 -2.30
CA ALA A 18 -9.83 8.08 -1.36
C ALA A 18 -8.95 8.72 -0.28
N SER A 19 -8.86 8.04 0.86
CA SER A 19 -7.98 8.48 1.93
C SER A 19 -7.45 7.30 2.74
N ASN A 20 -6.33 7.51 3.41
CA ASN A 20 -5.73 6.56 4.34
C ASN A 20 -5.41 5.20 3.72
N ILE A 21 -4.70 5.19 2.58
CA ILE A 21 -4.27 3.96 1.91
C ILE A 21 -2.75 3.98 1.72
N VAL A 22 -2.09 2.89 2.10
CA VAL A 22 -0.71 2.61 1.71
C VAL A 22 -0.75 1.49 0.67
N PHE A 23 -0.22 1.74 -0.53
CA PHE A 23 -0.01 0.76 -1.58
C PHE A 23 1.46 0.32 -1.54
N SER A 24 1.76 -0.79 -0.87
CA SER A 24 3.08 -1.43 -0.88
C SER A 24 3.18 -2.42 -2.05
N ASN A 25 4.28 -2.39 -2.79
CA ASN A 25 4.58 -3.37 -3.83
C ASN A 25 6.05 -3.79 -3.78
N GLY A 26 6.32 -5.06 -4.02
CA GLY A 26 7.65 -5.55 -4.34
C GLY A 26 8.00 -5.28 -5.80
N TYR A 27 9.20 -4.81 -6.10
CA TYR A 27 9.64 -4.57 -7.48
C TYR A 27 9.88 -5.88 -8.25
N LEU A 28 10.20 -6.97 -7.53
CA LEU A 28 10.34 -8.31 -8.11
C LEU A 28 8.99 -9.02 -8.28
N ASP A 29 7.90 -8.44 -7.78
CA ASP A 29 6.56 -8.97 -7.94
C ASP A 29 6.02 -8.68 -9.35
N PRO A 30 5.67 -9.69 -10.17
CA PRO A 30 5.06 -9.45 -11.48
C PRO A 30 3.71 -8.71 -11.38
N TRP A 31 3.01 -8.78 -10.24
CA TRP A 31 1.75 -8.08 -10.03
C TRP A 31 1.91 -6.57 -9.80
N SER A 32 3.13 -6.11 -9.47
CA SER A 32 3.41 -4.69 -9.21
C SER A 32 3.06 -3.80 -10.41
N GLY A 33 3.15 -4.31 -11.64
CA GLY A 33 2.76 -3.60 -12.85
C GLY A 33 1.27 -3.24 -12.93
N GLY A 34 0.42 -3.97 -12.21
CA GLY A 34 -1.00 -3.65 -12.06
C GLY A 34 -1.33 -2.78 -10.85
N GLY A 35 -0.33 -2.42 -10.03
CA GLY A 35 -0.49 -1.59 -8.85
C GLY A 35 -0.77 -0.12 -9.16
N TRP A 36 -1.08 0.66 -8.12
CA TRP A 36 -1.41 2.09 -8.28
C TRP A 36 -0.20 2.94 -8.72
N SER A 37 1.02 2.52 -8.37
CA SER A 37 2.24 3.13 -8.89
C SER A 37 3.43 2.19 -8.70
N LEU A 38 4.35 2.21 -9.67
CA LEU A 38 5.66 1.57 -9.59
C LEU A 38 6.76 2.52 -9.08
N LYS A 39 6.38 3.71 -8.60
CA LYS A 39 7.29 4.70 -8.03
C LYS A 39 6.79 5.07 -6.63
N PRO A 40 7.70 5.40 -5.70
CA PRO A 40 7.32 6.05 -4.47
C PRO A 40 6.62 7.38 -4.79
N LYS A 41 5.42 7.57 -4.26
CA LYS A 41 4.64 8.81 -4.43
C LYS A 41 3.65 8.98 -3.29
N THR A 42 3.27 10.23 -3.05
CA THR A 42 2.22 10.58 -2.08
C THR A 42 1.23 11.52 -2.75
N GLU A 43 -0.05 11.18 -2.68
CA GLU A 43 -1.16 12.00 -3.18
C GLU A 43 -2.22 12.11 -2.07
N GLY A 44 -2.32 13.28 -1.45
CA GLY A 44 -3.16 13.47 -0.27
C GLY A 44 -2.75 12.55 0.88
N SER A 45 -3.56 11.52 1.15
CA SER A 45 -3.28 10.48 2.17
C SER A 45 -3.10 9.08 1.59
N LEU A 46 -2.92 9.00 0.27
CA LEU A 46 -2.51 7.80 -0.43
C LEU A 46 -0.99 7.82 -0.57
N VAL A 47 -0.35 6.72 -0.20
CA VAL A 47 1.11 6.59 -0.24
C VAL A 47 1.45 5.33 -1.02
N SER A 48 2.38 5.44 -1.96
CA SER A 48 2.97 4.30 -2.67
C SER A 48 4.35 4.03 -2.11
N ILE A 49 4.62 2.78 -1.74
CA ILE A 49 5.91 2.31 -1.22
C ILE A 49 6.36 1.15 -2.11
N ILE A 50 7.63 1.18 -2.54
CA ILE A 50 8.21 0.14 -3.39
C ILE A 50 9.36 -0.52 -2.64
N LEU A 51 9.30 -1.84 -2.47
CA LEU A 51 10.40 -2.67 -1.97
C LEU A 51 11.19 -3.17 -3.19
N LYS A 52 12.38 -2.64 -3.44
CA LYS A 52 13.21 -3.01 -4.59
C LYS A 52 13.59 -4.48 -4.62
N GLU A 53 13.85 -5.07 -3.45
CA GLU A 53 14.20 -6.49 -3.33
C GLU A 53 13.00 -7.35 -2.90
N GLY A 54 11.83 -6.73 -2.74
CA GLY A 54 10.61 -7.43 -2.37
C GLY A 54 9.97 -8.16 -3.55
N ALA A 55 9.51 -9.39 -3.29
CA ALA A 55 8.56 -10.09 -4.15
C ALA A 55 7.11 -9.86 -3.67
N HIS A 56 6.20 -10.76 -4.01
CA HIS A 56 4.75 -10.63 -3.76
C HIS A 56 4.44 -10.41 -2.26
N HIS A 57 3.96 -9.19 -1.93
CA HIS A 57 3.53 -8.72 -0.60
C HIS A 57 4.42 -9.18 0.57
N TYR A 58 5.74 -8.99 0.42
CA TYR A 58 6.74 -9.44 1.39
C TYR A 58 6.59 -8.79 2.78
N ASP A 59 6.18 -7.52 2.80
CA ASP A 59 5.82 -6.72 3.97
C ASP A 59 4.81 -7.41 4.89
N LEU A 60 3.85 -8.16 4.35
CA LEU A 60 2.79 -8.83 5.14
C LEU A 60 3.24 -10.14 5.80
N ARG A 61 4.38 -10.72 5.42
CA ARG A 61 4.86 -11.98 6.00
C ARG A 61 5.31 -11.77 7.45
N GLY A 62 5.33 -12.85 8.22
CA GLY A 62 5.94 -12.85 9.56
C GLY A 62 7.41 -12.46 9.52
N ALA A 63 7.92 -11.93 10.64
CA ALA A 63 9.33 -11.56 10.74
C ALA A 63 10.23 -12.79 10.57
N HIS A 64 11.35 -12.61 9.87
CA HIS A 64 12.34 -13.64 9.60
C HIS A 64 13.76 -13.10 9.90
N PRO A 65 14.71 -13.92 10.39
CA PRO A 65 16.09 -13.49 10.59
C PRO A 65 16.75 -12.93 9.33
N ASP A 66 16.41 -13.50 8.17
CA ASP A 66 16.93 -13.07 6.86
C ASP A 66 16.14 -11.90 6.25
N ASP A 67 15.27 -11.23 7.03
CA ASP A 67 14.57 -10.06 6.53
C ASP A 67 15.55 -8.94 6.17
N THR A 68 15.42 -8.43 4.95
CA THR A 68 16.20 -7.26 4.50
C THR A 68 15.85 -6.03 5.35
N ASP A 69 16.77 -5.08 5.45
CA ASP A 69 16.49 -3.84 6.15
C ASP A 69 15.42 -3.00 5.44
N GLU A 70 15.25 -3.19 4.13
CA GLU A 70 14.20 -2.58 3.34
C GLU A 70 12.79 -3.00 3.82
N VAL A 71 12.52 -4.32 3.96
CA VAL A 71 11.19 -4.77 4.41
C VAL A 71 10.91 -4.36 5.86
N LYS A 72 11.95 -4.31 6.72
CA LYS A 72 11.82 -3.82 8.10
C LYS A 72 11.42 -2.34 8.12
N GLU A 73 12.04 -1.53 7.27
CA GLU A 73 11.72 -0.12 7.15
C GLU A 73 10.32 0.11 6.58
N VAL A 74 9.92 -0.63 5.54
CA VAL A 74 8.56 -0.55 5.00
C VAL A 74 7.51 -0.90 6.05
N ARG A 75 7.68 -2.00 6.79
CA ARG A 75 6.79 -2.35 7.92
C ARG A 75 6.75 -1.24 8.98
N ARG A 76 7.87 -0.55 9.23
CA ARG A 76 7.92 0.59 10.17
C ARG A 76 7.08 1.76 9.65
N LEU A 77 7.20 2.12 8.37
CA LEU A 77 6.42 3.18 7.73
C LEU A 77 4.92 2.87 7.73
N GLU A 78 4.53 1.64 7.38
CA GLU A 78 3.14 1.17 7.43
C GLU A 78 2.55 1.31 8.84
N LYS A 79 3.28 0.86 9.86
CA LYS A 79 2.86 1.01 11.27
C LYS A 79 2.68 2.48 11.67
N ILE A 80 3.49 3.41 11.15
CA ILE A 80 3.33 4.85 11.40
C ILE A 80 2.03 5.36 10.80
N HIS A 81 1.72 5.00 9.55
CA HIS A 81 0.46 5.39 8.91
C HIS A 81 -0.76 4.83 9.64
N ILE A 82 -0.74 3.54 10.00
CA ILE A 82 -1.82 2.89 10.76
C ILE A 82 -2.02 3.59 12.11
N LYS A 83 -0.95 3.85 12.87
CA LYS A 83 -1.03 4.57 14.15
C LYS A 83 -1.63 5.96 13.99
N LYS A 84 -1.22 6.70 12.95
CA LYS A 84 -1.76 8.03 12.63
C LYS A 84 -3.27 7.96 12.37
N TRP A 85 -3.75 6.96 11.64
CA TRP A 85 -5.18 6.79 11.37
C TRP A 85 -5.97 6.44 12.63
N ILE A 86 -5.45 5.55 13.47
CA ILE A 86 -6.05 5.21 14.76
C ILE A 86 -6.19 6.47 15.63
N GLN A 87 -5.12 7.27 15.73
CA GLN A 87 -5.16 8.50 16.52
C GLN A 87 -6.17 9.51 15.97
N LYS A 88 -6.18 9.74 14.66
CA LYS A 88 -7.16 10.62 14.00
C LYS A 88 -8.59 10.17 14.28
N ALA A 89 -8.85 8.86 14.18
CA ALA A 89 -10.17 8.31 14.43
C ALA A 89 -10.62 8.45 15.89
N LYS A 90 -9.70 8.35 16.86
CA LYS A 90 -9.99 8.61 18.29
C LYS A 90 -10.36 10.06 18.53
N THR A 91 -9.59 11.00 17.99
CA THR A 91 -9.83 12.44 18.17
C THR A 91 -11.13 12.92 17.52
N LEU A 92 -11.58 12.29 16.42
CA LEU A 92 -12.87 12.62 15.80
C LEU A 92 -14.09 12.07 16.56
N ARG A 93 -13.88 11.15 17.51
CA ARG A 93 -14.94 10.51 18.30
C ARG A 93 -15.08 11.06 19.71
N SER A 94 -14.10 11.83 20.19
CA SER A 94 -14.15 12.60 21.43
C SER A 94 -14.83 13.94 21.21
#